data_AF-A0A3C0EAF3-F1
#
_entry.id   AF-A0A3C0EAF3-F1
#
_cell.length_a   1.000
_cell.length_b   1.000
_cell.length_c   1.000
_cell.angle_alpha   90.00
_cell.angle_beta   90.00
_cell.angle_gamma   90.00
#
_symmetry.space_group_name_H-M   'P 1'
#
loop_
_entity.id
_entity.type
_entity.pdbx_description
1 polymer ?
#
loop_
_entity_poly.entity_id
_entity_poly.type
_entity_poly.pdbx_seq_one_letter_code
_entity_poly.pdbx_strand_id
1 'polypeptide(L)' 'MANQDLLKLTISEIAPMIRAGEVSPVELTEAALAQADRLQPTLNSFITILRDQAMDQAREQETALARGEY' A
#
# COMPACT_ATOMS: atom_id res chain seq x y z
N MET A 1 -6.98 6.44 9.41
CA MET A 1 -6.82 5.22 10.26
C MET A 1 -5.35 5.09 10.64
N ALA A 2 -4.96 4.26 11.62
CA ALA A 2 -3.54 3.98 11.80
C ALA A 2 -3.06 3.05 10.67
N ASN A 3 -1.90 3.33 10.07
CA ASN A 3 -1.34 2.56 8.95
C ASN A 3 -1.28 1.04 9.22
N GLN A 4 -1.12 0.62 10.48
CA GLN A 4 -1.06 -0.79 10.87
C GLN A 4 -2.42 -1.50 10.80
N ASP A 5 -3.54 -0.78 10.89
CA ASP A 5 -4.86 -1.39 10.81
C ASP A 5 -5.26 -1.64 9.36
N LEU A 6 -4.79 -0.81 8.42
CA LEU A 6 -4.94 -1.05 6.99
C LEU A 6 -4.32 -2.39 6.56
N LEU A 7 -3.15 -2.74 7.12
CA LEU A 7 -2.44 -3.98 6.80
C LEU A 7 -3.07 -5.25 7.38
N LYS A 8 -4.08 -5.13 8.25
CA LYS A 8 -4.82 -6.28 8.80
C LYS A 8 -6.07 -6.61 7.99
N LEU A 9 -6.50 -5.69 7.12
CA LEU A 9 -7.66 -5.89 6.26
C LEU A 9 -7.34 -6.92 5.17
N THR A 10 -8.33 -7.72 4.83
CA THR A 10 -8.30 -8.60 3.67
C THR A 10 -8.43 -7.79 2.38
N ILE A 11 -8.04 -8.39 1.25
CA ILE A 11 -8.22 -7.77 -0.08
C ILE A 11 -9.69 -7.40 -0.32
N SER A 12 -10.63 -8.26 0.10
CA SER A 12 -12.08 -8.04 -0.05
C SER A 12 -12.60 -6.85 0.77
N GLU A 13 -11.94 -6.51 1.88
CA GLU A 13 -12.30 -5.36 2.72
C GLU A 13 -11.66 -4.07 2.19
N ILE A 14 -10.40 -4.11 1.73
CA ILE A 14 -9.69 -2.90 1.31
C ILE A 14 -9.97 -2.47 -0.13
N ALA A 15 -10.24 -3.41 -1.04
CA ALA A 15 -10.58 -3.10 -2.43
C ALA A 15 -11.78 -2.14 -2.60
N PRO A 16 -12.92 -2.33 -1.91
CA PRO A 16 -14.03 -1.38 -2.00
C PRO A 16 -13.68 -0.02 -1.38
N MET A 17 -12.85 0.02 -0.33
CA MET A 17 -12.40 1.28 0.29
C MET A 17 -11.49 2.07 -0.65
N ILE A 18 -10.57 1.39 -1.36
CA ILE A 18 -9.74 2.00 -2.40
C ILE A 18 -10.63 2.52 -3.53
N ARG A 19 -11.58 1.71 -4.01
CA ARG A 19 -12.50 2.14 -5.07
C ARG A 19 -13.35 3.35 -4.68
N ALA A 20 -13.74 3.44 -3.41
CA ALA A 20 -14.48 4.56 -2.85
C ALA A 20 -13.60 5.80 -2.57
N GLY A 21 -12.27 5.68 -2.69
CA GLY A 21 -11.32 6.75 -2.36
C GLY A 21 -11.15 6.98 -0.85
N GLU A 22 -11.64 6.07 -0.01
CA GLU A 22 -11.48 6.13 1.45
C GLU A 22 -10.06 5.77 1.89
N VAL A 23 -9.37 4.95 1.10
CA VAL A 23 -7.97 4.57 1.28
C VAL A 23 -7.24 4.81 -0.04
N SER A 24 -6.16 5.58 -0.01
CA SER A 24 -5.33 5.77 -1.21
C SER A 24 -4.42 4.55 -1.44
N PRO A 25 -4.20 4.11 -2.69
CA PRO A 25 -3.15 3.15 -3.01
C PRO A 25 -1.77 3.59 -2.47
N VAL A 26 -1.47 4.89 -2.48
CA VAL A 26 -0.23 5.47 -1.96
C VAL A 26 -0.15 5.26 -0.44
N GLU A 27 -1.22 5.58 0.29
CA GLU A 27 -1.28 5.39 1.74
C GLU A 27 -1.07 3.92 2.13
N LEU A 28 -1.71 2.99 1.40
CA LEU A 28 -1.57 1.55 1.65
C LEU A 28 -0.14 1.05 1.37
N THR A 29 0.46 1.48 0.26
CA THR A 29 1.83 1.09 -0.09
C THR A 29 2.84 1.66 0.90
N GLU A 30 2.68 2.91 1.34
CA GLU A 30 3.51 3.50 2.39
C GLU A 30 3.43 2.72 3.71
N ALA A 31 2.21 2.35 4.12
CA ALA A 31 1.99 1.52 5.30
C ALA A 31 2.75 0.18 5.20
N ALA A 32 2.62 -0.50 4.07
CA ALA A 32 3.27 -1.80 3.84
C ALA A 32 4.80 -1.68 3.86
N LEU A 33 5.36 -0.69 3.18
CA LEU A 33 6.80 -0.44 3.15
C LEU A 33 7.36 -0.05 4.52
N ALA A 34 6.64 0.77 5.29
CA ALA A 34 7.04 1.13 6.65
C ALA A 34 7.07 -0.10 7.58
N GLN A 35 6.11 -1.01 7.45
CA GLN A 35 6.09 -2.25 8.21
C GLN A 35 7.22 -3.19 7.78
N ALA A 36 7.49 -3.29 6.48
CA ALA A 36 8.59 -4.08 5.94
C ALA A 36 9.93 -3.58 6.51
N ASP A 37 10.22 -2.28 6.43
CA ASP A 37 11.45 -1.69 6.96
C ASP A 37 11.60 -1.91 8.48
N ARG A 38 10.49 -1.83 9.23
CA ARG A 38 10.51 -2.05 10.69
C ARG A 38 10.86 -3.49 11.05
N LEU A 39 10.41 -4.47 10.27
CA LEU A 39 10.59 -5.90 10.57
C LEU A 39 11.80 -6.52 9.88
N GLN A 40 12.29 -5.90 8.81
CA GLN A 40 13.39 -6.42 8.00
C GLN A 40 14.68 -6.71 8.81
N PRO A 41 15.13 -5.90 9.79
CA PRO A 41 16.31 -6.21 10.58
C PRO A 41 16.19 -7.50 11.41
N THR A 42 14.95 -7.91 11.74
CA THR A 42 14.68 -9.07 12.58
C THR A 42 14.31 -10.29 11.75
N LEU A 43 13.47 -10.13 10.73
CA LEU A 43 12.93 -11.23 9.94
C LEU A 43 13.72 -11.48 8.65
N ASN A 44 14.43 -10.46 8.13
CA ASN A 44 15.20 -10.51 6.89
C ASN A 44 14.44 -11.20 5.73
N SER A 45 13.16 -10.84 5.56
CA SER A 45 12.24 -11.55 4.67
C SER A 45 12.37 -11.14 3.21
N PHE A 46 12.90 -9.95 2.94
CA PHE A 46 13.13 -9.45 1.59
C PHE A 46 14.63 -9.45 1.29
N ILE A 47 15.03 -9.85 0.08
CA ILE A 47 16.41 -9.65 -0.38
C ILE A 47 16.62 -8.17 -0.72
N THR A 48 15.70 -7.60 -1.49
CA THR A 48 15.72 -6.19 -1.89
C THR A 48 14.30 -5.64 -1.81
N ILE A 49 14.13 -4.50 -1.15
CA ILE A 49 12.87 -3.77 -1.12
C ILE A 49 12.93 -2.68 -2.20
N LEU A 50 12.09 -2.81 -3.23
CA LEU A 50 12.02 -1.88 -4.36
C LEU A 50 11.13 -0.67 -4.04
N ARG A 51 11.52 0.09 -3.01
CA ARG A 51 10.73 1.17 -2.42
C ARG A 51 10.24 2.19 -3.45
N ASP A 52 11.14 2.70 -4.29
CA ASP A 52 10.80 3.73 -5.27
C ASP A 52 9.81 3.21 -6.32
N GLN A 53 10.07 2.02 -6.86
CA GLN A 53 9.18 1.40 -7.85
C GLN A 53 7.78 1.09 -7.28
N ALA A 54 7.70 0.65 -6.03
CA ALA A 54 6.43 0.42 -5.36
C ALA A 54 5.64 1.73 -5.19
N MET A 55 6.31 2.81 -4.81
CA MET A 55 5.69 4.14 -4.68
C MET A 55 5.25 4.72 -6.03
N ASP A 56 6.04 4.52 -7.09
CA ASP A 56 5.68 4.98 -8.44
C ASP A 56 4.44 4.25 -8.97
N GLN A 57 4.36 2.93 -8.77
CA GLN A 57 3.17 2.15 -9.11
C GLN A 57 1.95 2.61 -8.31
N ALA A 58 2.11 2.87 -7.01
CA ALA A 58 1.00 3.33 -6.17
C ALA A 58 0.42 4.68 -6.65
N ARG A 59 1.29 5.61 -7.04
CA ARG A 59 0.89 6.91 -7.61
C ARG A 59 0.20 6.78 -8.96
N GLU A 60 0.69 5.87 -9.81
CA GLU A 60 0.04 5.58 -11.08
C GLU A 60 -1.38 5.03 -10.86
N GLN A 61 -1.55 4.10 -9.93
CA GLN A 61 -2.85 3.54 -9.57
C GLN A 61 -3.79 4.58 -8.95
N GLU A 62 -3.29 5.44 -8.08
CA GLU A 62 -4.08 6.56 -7.53
C GLU A 62 -4.56 7.50 -8.65
N THR A 63 -3.69 7.78 -9.63
CA THR A 63 -4.03 8.60 -10.79
C THR A 63 -5.01 7.91 -11.73
N ALA A 64 -4.92 6.58 -11.91
CA ALA A 64 -5.87 5.79 -12.69
C ALA A 64 -7.25 5.75 -12.02
N LEU A 65 -7.28 5.55 -10.70
CA LEU A 65 -8.49 5.60 -9.89
C LEU A 65 -9.19 6.97 -9.99
N ALA A 66 -8.42 8.06 -9.90
CA ALA A 66 -8.96 9.42 -10.06
C ALA A 66 -9.55 9.67 -11.46
N ARG A 67 -9.09 8.94 -12.48
CA ARG A 67 -9.62 8.97 -13.86
C ARG A 67 -10.78 8.00 -14.10
N GLY A 68 -11.14 7.18 -13.11
CA GLY A 68 -12.17 6.13 -13.25
C GLY A 68 -11.70 4.87 -13.97
N GLU A 69 -10.40 4.68 -14.12
CA GLU A 69 -9.75 3.54 -14.78
C GLU A 69 -9.42 2.41 -13.77
N TYR A 70 -10.38 2.00 -12.92
CA TYR A 70 -10.26 0.97 -11.89
C TYR A 70 -11.14 -0.27 -12.15
#